data_AF-R9HGQ8-F1
#
_entry.id   AF-R9HGQ8-F1
#
_cell.length_a   1.000
_cell.length_b   1.000
_cell.length_c   1.000
_cell.angle_alpha   90.00
_cell.angle_beta   90.00
_cell.angle_gamma   90.00
#
_symmetry.space_group_name_H-M   'P 1'
#
loop_
_entity.id
_entity.type
_entity.pdbx_description
1 polymer ?
#
loop_
_entity_poly.entity_id
_entity_poly.type
_entity_poly.pdbx_seq_one_letter_code
_entity_poly.pdbx_strand_id
1 'polypeptide(L)'
;MGNLILIGYLIKMLDKFDVAPSEIGAKTATAEDFDAPMETMTNINPLLYQSGYITIKGYDEELNLYMLDIPNKEVRIGLMKSLLLHYVSSPTEKTNTMVAYLSRDKPEW
;
A
#
# COMPACT_ATOMS: atom_id res chain seq x y z
N MET A 1 -13.52 1.43 15.63
CA MET A 1 -12.67 2.64 15.72
C MET A 1 -11.20 2.41 15.32
N GLY A 2 -10.59 1.24 15.56
CA GLY A 2 -9.15 1.02 15.29
C GLY A 2 -8.67 1.11 13.82
N ASN A 3 -9.53 0.81 12.83
CA ASN A 3 -9.11 0.79 11.42
C ASN A 3 -9.01 2.20 10.79
N LEU A 4 -9.73 3.19 11.34
CA LEU A 4 -9.75 4.56 10.80
C LEU A 4 -8.50 5.37 11.20
N ILE A 5 -7.93 5.08 12.37
CA ILE A 5 -6.73 5.75 12.89
C ILE A 5 -5.49 5.30 12.10
N LEU A 6 -5.41 4.00 11.76
CA LEU A 6 -4.31 3.42 11.00
C LEU A 6 -4.24 3.98 9.57
N ILE A 7 -5.38 4.06 8.87
CA ILE A 7 -5.41 4.58 7.50
C ILE A 7 -5.12 6.08 7.43
N GLY A 8 -5.62 6.86 8.40
CA GLY A 8 -5.29 8.29 8.48
C GLY A 8 -3.80 8.53 8.69
N TYR A 9 -3.16 7.73 9.53
CA TYR A 9 -1.71 7.76 9.71
C TYR A 9 -0.97 7.33 8.43
N LEU A 10 -1.40 6.26 7.76
CA LEU A 10 -0.80 5.82 6.50
C LEU A 10 -0.82 6.94 5.45
N ILE A 11 -1.94 7.64 5.28
CA ILE A 11 -2.07 8.73 4.29
C ILE A 11 -1.10 9.86 4.60
N LYS A 12 -1.00 10.26 5.87
CA LYS A 12 -0.02 11.26 6.31
C LYS A 12 1.41 10.84 5.96
N MET A 13 1.72 9.55 6.07
CA MET A 13 3.04 9.02 5.76
C MET A 13 3.30 8.89 4.25
N LEU A 14 2.28 8.54 3.46
CA LEU A 14 2.34 8.59 2.00
C LEU A 14 2.68 10.01 1.51
N ASP A 15 1.99 11.02 2.06
CA ASP A 15 2.25 12.43 1.75
C ASP A 15 3.65 12.87 2.19
N LYS A 16 4.07 12.54 3.42
CA LYS A 16 5.41 12.86 3.95
C LYS A 16 6.54 12.33 3.07
N PHE A 17 6.36 11.14 2.49
CA PHE A 17 7.38 10.48 1.68
C PHE A 17 7.15 10.64 0.16
N ASP A 18 6.18 11.46 -0.25
CA ASP A 18 5.83 11.70 -1.65
C ASP A 18 5.58 10.40 -2.45
N VAL A 19 4.80 9.49 -1.86
CA VAL A 19 4.44 8.20 -2.47
C VAL A 19 2.97 8.22 -2.86
N ALA A 20 2.70 8.14 -4.16
CA ALA A 20 1.34 8.05 -4.66
C ALA A 20 0.71 6.68 -4.33
N PRO A 21 -0.62 6.60 -4.12
CA PRO A 21 -1.33 5.33 -3.93
C PRO A 21 -1.06 4.27 -5.01
N SER A 22 -0.87 4.69 -6.25
CA SER A 22 -0.55 3.81 -7.39
C SER A 22 0.84 3.20 -7.33
N GLU A 23 1.76 3.81 -6.57
CA GLU A 23 3.12 3.36 -6.36
C GLU A 23 3.25 2.47 -5.11
N ILE A 24 2.12 2.13 -4.49
CA ILE A 24 2.08 1.14 -3.42
C ILE A 24 2.15 -0.25 -4.07
N GLY A 25 3.27 -0.92 -3.84
CA GLY A 25 3.65 -2.15 -4.54
C GLY A 25 4.69 -1.88 -5.63
N ALA A 26 5.30 -2.93 -6.16
CA ALA A 26 6.44 -2.86 -7.07
C ALA A 26 7.62 -1.99 -6.56
N LYS A 27 7.97 -2.17 -5.28
CA LYS A 27 9.10 -1.48 -4.65
C LYS A 27 10.25 -2.47 -4.41
N THR A 28 11.45 -1.93 -4.21
CA THR A 28 12.57 -2.69 -3.66
C THR A 28 12.92 -2.17 -2.26
N ALA A 29 13.50 -3.04 -1.44
CA ALA A 29 13.94 -2.71 -0.10
C ALA A 29 15.20 -3.48 0.26
N THR A 30 16.06 -2.88 1.09
CA THR A 30 17.20 -3.59 1.70
C THR A 30 16.76 -4.30 2.98
N ALA A 31 17.63 -5.11 3.58
CA ALA A 31 17.33 -5.73 4.86
C ALA A 31 17.12 -4.69 5.99
N GLU A 32 17.87 -3.59 5.96
CA GLU A 32 17.79 -2.52 6.97
C GLU A 32 16.43 -1.80 6.95
N ASP A 33 15.75 -1.74 5.80
CA ASP A 33 14.43 -1.15 5.68
C ASP A 33 13.37 -1.86 6.55
N PHE A 34 13.57 -3.14 6.87
CA PHE A 34 12.63 -3.90 7.72
C PHE A 34 12.87 -3.74 9.21
N ASP A 35 14.08 -3.33 9.61
CA ASP A 35 14.49 -3.16 11.01
C ASP A 35 14.39 -1.69 11.46
N ALA A 36 14.00 -0.78 10.56
CA ALA A 36 13.87 0.64 10.86
C ALA A 36 12.68 0.92 11.80
N PRO A 37 12.92 1.58 12.96
CA PRO A 37 11.85 2.08 13.81
C PRO A 37 10.94 3.06 13.06
N MET A 38 9.63 3.06 13.37
CA MET A 38 8.67 4.01 12.77
C MET A 38 9.02 5.49 13.03
N GLU A 39 9.79 5.78 14.08
CA GLU A 39 10.22 7.15 14.40
C GLU A 39 11.39 7.63 13.52
N THR A 40 12.23 6.71 13.05
CA THR A 40 13.47 7.01 12.32
C THR A 40 13.46 6.53 10.87
N MET A 41 12.34 5.98 10.39
CA MET A 41 12.19 5.56 8.99
C MET A 41 12.47 6.71 8.01
N THR A 42 13.26 6.40 6.98
CA THR A 42 13.64 7.32 5.89
C THR A 42 12.79 7.13 4.64
N ASN A 43 12.04 6.03 4.57
CA ASN A 43 11.07 5.73 3.53
C ASN A 43 9.82 5.04 4.14
N ILE A 44 8.80 4.80 3.31
CA ILE A 44 7.52 4.26 3.78
C ILE A 44 7.48 2.71 3.82
N ASN A 45 8.47 2.02 3.28
CA ASN A 45 8.48 0.56 3.18
C ASN A 45 8.30 -0.14 4.54
N PRO A 46 9.02 0.22 5.63
CA PRO A 46 8.83 -0.42 6.92
C PRO A 46 7.38 -0.32 7.40
N LEU A 47 6.74 0.84 7.23
CA LEU A 47 5.34 1.04 7.63
C LEU A 47 4.39 0.17 6.81
N LEU A 48 4.50 0.19 5.48
CA LEU A 48 3.65 -0.59 4.58
C LEU A 48 3.80 -2.10 4.82
N TYR A 49 5.01 -2.54 5.12
CA TYR A 49 5.33 -3.94 5.39
C TYR A 49 4.74 -4.39 6.74
N GLN A 50 4.97 -3.61 7.81
CA GLN A 50 4.43 -3.91 9.15
C GLN A 50 2.90 -3.84 9.20
N SER A 51 2.28 -2.97 8.39
CA SER A 51 0.82 -2.92 8.26
C SER A 51 0.25 -4.00 7.34
N GLY A 52 1.09 -4.79 6.68
CA GLY A 52 0.68 -5.87 5.77
C GLY A 52 0.14 -5.42 4.42
N TYR A 53 0.39 -4.17 4.01
CA TYR A 53 -0.03 -3.65 2.69
C TYR A 53 0.93 -4.06 1.58
N ILE A 54 2.19 -4.34 1.91
CA ILE A 54 3.17 -4.95 1.01
C ILE A 54 3.81 -6.16 1.69
N THR A 55 4.29 -7.10 0.89
CA THR A 55 5.02 -8.28 1.33
C THR A 55 6.18 -8.56 0.38
N ILE A 56 7.11 -9.42 0.80
CA ILE A 56 8.19 -9.91 -0.06
C ILE A 56 7.60 -10.87 -1.09
N LYS A 57 7.84 -10.58 -2.37
CA LYS A 57 7.47 -11.41 -3.51
C LYS A 57 8.66 -12.10 -4.17
N GLY A 58 9.86 -11.60 -3.91
CA GLY A 58 11.10 -12.12 -4.45
C GLY A 58 12.30 -11.48 -3.79
N TYR A 59 13.47 -11.99 -4.14
CA TYR A 59 14.75 -11.49 -3.68
C TYR A 59 15.72 -11.55 -4.85
N ASP A 60 16.39 -10.43 -5.10
CA ASP A 60 17.43 -10.30 -6.09
C ASP A 60 18.78 -10.50 -5.39
N GLU A 61 19.40 -11.66 -5.61
CA GLU A 61 20.68 -12.01 -4.98
C GLU A 61 21.85 -11.16 -5.48
N GLU A 62 21.80 -10.69 -6.73
CA GLU A 62 22.87 -9.89 -7.33
C GLU A 62 22.88 -8.48 -6.74
N LEU A 63 21.69 -7.92 -6.49
CA LEU A 63 21.53 -6.58 -5.92
C LEU A 63 21.35 -6.57 -4.40
N ASN A 64 21.18 -7.73 -3.77
CA ASN A 64 20.84 -7.87 -2.34
C ASN A 64 19.58 -7.05 -1.99
N LEU A 65 18.55 -7.15 -2.83
CA LEU A 65 17.30 -6.39 -2.70
C LEU A 65 16.10 -7.30 -2.64
N TYR A 66 15.20 -7.02 -1.71
CA TYR A 66 13.89 -7.63 -1.66
C TYR A 66 12.95 -6.93 -2.64
N MET A 67 12.23 -7.71 -3.43
CA MET A 67 11.14 -7.22 -4.28
C MET A 67 9.83 -7.26 -3.49
N LEU A 68 9.20 -6.10 -3.36
CA LEU A 68 7.99 -5.90 -2.58
C LEU A 68 6.79 -5.62 -3.46
N ASP A 69 5.67 -6.28 -3.18
CA ASP A 69 4.38 -5.98 -3.80
C ASP A 69 3.23 -6.24 -2.82
N ILE A 70 2.04 -5.82 -3.20
CA ILE A 70 0.81 -6.10 -2.48
C ILE A 70 0.58 -7.63 -2.47
N PRO A 71 0.30 -8.25 -1.30
CA PRO A 71 0.28 -9.71 -1.17
C PRO A 71 -0.73 -10.41 -2.06
N ASN A 72 -1.93 -9.84 -2.19
CA ASN A 72 -3.04 -10.38 -2.96
C ASN A 72 -4.02 -9.28 -3.39
N LYS A 73 -5.01 -9.69 -4.16
CA LYS A 73 -6.02 -8.80 -4.74
C LYS A 73 -6.93 -8.19 -3.67
N GLU A 74 -7.29 -8.93 -2.63
CA GLU A 74 -8.16 -8.48 -1.54
C GLU A 74 -7.54 -7.30 -0.79
N VAL A 75 -6.24 -7.41 -0.46
CA VAL A 75 -5.48 -6.33 0.18
C VAL A 75 -5.37 -5.13 -0.75
N ARG A 76 -5.10 -5.33 -2.04
CA ARG A 76 -5.07 -4.24 -3.04
C ARG A 76 -6.39 -3.48 -3.07
N ILE A 77 -7.50 -4.21 -3.21
CA ILE A 77 -8.84 -3.63 -3.25
C ILE A 77 -9.15 -2.89 -1.95
N GLY A 78 -8.90 -3.52 -0.80
CA GLY A 78 -9.15 -2.93 0.52
C GLY A 78 -8.39 -1.62 0.71
N LEU A 79 -7.09 -1.62 0.42
CA LEU A 79 -6.24 -0.44 0.51
C LEU A 79 -6.72 0.68 -0.43
N MET A 80 -6.98 0.38 -1.70
CA MET A 80 -7.45 1.38 -2.66
C MET A 80 -8.80 1.98 -2.27
N LYS A 81 -9.75 1.17 -1.78
CA LYS A 81 -11.02 1.67 -1.24
C LYS A 81 -10.80 2.62 -0.07
N SER A 82 -9.95 2.24 0.87
CA SER A 82 -9.64 3.05 2.06
C SER A 82 -8.97 4.37 1.69
N LEU A 83 -8.02 4.37 0.77
CA LEU A 83 -7.36 5.59 0.29
C LEU A 83 -8.34 6.49 -0.47
N LEU A 84 -9.14 5.95 -1.40
CA LEU A 84 -10.10 6.72 -2.18
C LEU A 84 -11.12 7.47 -1.31
N LEU A 85 -11.60 6.84 -0.23
CA LEU A 85 -12.52 7.49 0.71
C LEU A 85 -11.92 8.70 1.43
N HIS A 86 -10.59 8.79 1.49
CA HIS A 86 -9.88 9.92 2.09
C HIS A 86 -9.41 10.97 1.09
N TYR A 87 -9.12 10.57 -0.16
CA TYR A 87 -8.73 11.52 -1.23
C TYR A 87 -9.92 12.24 -1.87
N VAL A 88 -11.14 11.70 -1.76
CA VAL A 88 -12.33 12.33 -2.33
C VAL A 88 -13.20 12.89 -1.20
N SER A 89 -13.32 14.22 -1.13
CA SER A 89 -14.09 14.94 -0.09
C SER A 89 -15.59 14.66 -0.10
N SER A 90 -16.11 13.95 -1.12
CA SER A 90 -17.47 13.40 -1.14
C SER A 90 -17.51 12.03 -1.84
N PRO A 91 -18.07 10.97 -1.23
CA PRO A 91 -18.33 9.73 -1.94
C PRO A 91 -19.38 10.01 -3.02
N THR A 92 -18.95 10.13 -4.27
CA THR A 92 -19.87 10.27 -5.43
C THR A 92 -20.11 8.89 -6.05
N GLU A 93 -21.17 8.74 -6.85
CA GLU A 93 -21.45 7.49 -7.59
C GLU A 93 -20.22 6.96 -8.35
N LYS A 94 -19.39 7.86 -8.88
CA LYS A 94 -18.14 7.51 -9.59
C LYS A 94 -17.16 6.73 -8.72
N THR A 95 -17.07 7.04 -7.42
CA THR A 95 -16.21 6.31 -6.47
C THR A 95 -16.69 4.88 -6.28
N ASN A 96 -18.00 4.68 -6.13
CA ASN A 96 -18.60 3.34 -6.02
C ASN A 96 -18.43 2.53 -7.31
N THR A 97 -18.55 3.19 -8.46
CA THR A 97 -18.34 2.59 -9.78
C THR A 97 -16.88 2.17 -10.01
N MET A 98 -15.90 3.00 -9.67
CA MET A 98 -14.47 2.63 -9.78
C MET A 98 -14.11 1.44 -8.88
N VAL A 99 -14.64 1.43 -7.65
CA VAL A 99 -14.47 0.31 -6.72
C VAL A 99 -15.10 -0.98 -7.26
N ALA A 100 -16.27 -0.89 -7.89
CA ALA A 100 -16.91 -2.03 -8.54
C ALA A 100 -16.08 -2.54 -9.73
N TYR A 101 -15.48 -1.66 -10.53
CA TYR A 101 -14.59 -2.05 -11.64
C TYR A 101 -13.31 -2.74 -11.14
N LEU A 102 -12.66 -2.23 -10.09
CA LEU A 102 -11.47 -2.85 -9.48
C LEU A 102 -11.78 -4.21 -8.83
N SER A 103 -13.01 -4.39 -8.34
CA SER A 103 -13.45 -5.65 -7.72
C SER A 103 -13.82 -6.73 -8.74
N ARG A 104 -14.09 -6.33 -9.99
CA ARG A 104 -14.49 -7.24 -11.07
C ARG A 104 -13.25 -7.82 -11.76
N ASP A 105 -12.62 -8.85 -11.17
CA ASP A 105 -11.86 -9.78 -12.02
C ASP A 105 -12.90 -10.55 -12.82
N LYS A 106 -12.72 -10.60 -14.13
CA LYS A 106 -13.07 -11.81 -14.87
C LYS A 106 -11.89 -12.77 -14.71
N PRO A 107 -12.11 -14.03 -14.31
CA PRO A 107 -11.09 -15.04 -14.49
C PRO A 107 -10.98 -15.31 -15.99
N GLU A 108 -9.84 -14.97 -16.59
CA GLU A 108 -9.42 -15.56 -17.86
C GLU A 108 -8.20 -16.44 -17.61
N TRP A 109 -8.46 -17.58 -16.97
CA TRP A 109 -7.97 -18.92 -17.32
C TRP A 109 -8.74 -19.97 -16.50
#